data_AF-D5WVH2-F1
#
_entry.id   AF-D5WVH2-F1
#
_cell.length_a   1.000
_cell.length_b   1.000
_cell.length_c   1.000
_cell.angle_alpha   90.00
_cell.angle_beta   90.00
_cell.angle_gamma   90.00
#
_symmetry.space_group_name_H-M   'P 1'
#
loop_
_entity.id
_entity.type
_entity.pdbx_description
1 polymer ?
#
loop_
_entity_poly.entity_id
_entity_poly.type
_entity_poly.pdbx_seq_one_letter_code
_entity_poly.pdbx_strand_id
1 'polypeptide(L)'
;MRVTEGNLFASMRLTLPEHREMVERLEREASRRRAPEWTEDRWSEIEYVLAEALGTGSQVRISLFGPHEDEVWEGVPILRNGRVYLEAGDGAGRRLKTAFGLL
;
A
#
# COMPACT_ATOMS: atom_id res chain seq x y z
N MET A 1 -16.77 -0.15 43.83
CA MET A 1 -16.48 -0.53 42.43
C MET A 1 -16.21 -2.03 42.40
N ARG A 2 -17.11 -2.85 41.81
CA ARG A 2 -16.92 -4.31 41.71
C ARG A 2 -15.92 -4.59 40.60
N VAL A 3 -14.78 -5.19 40.96
CA VAL A 3 -13.80 -5.65 39.99
C VAL A 3 -14.33 -6.96 39.41
N THR A 4 -14.87 -6.91 38.20
CA THR A 4 -15.14 -8.10 37.37
C THR A 4 -13.82 -8.53 36.72
N GLU A 5 -13.61 -9.84 36.53
CA GLU A 5 -12.37 -10.42 35.97
C GLU A 5 -11.86 -9.69 34.72
N GLY A 6 -12.76 -9.20 33.85
CA GLY A 6 -12.40 -8.42 32.66
C GLY A 6 -11.64 -7.10 32.92
N ASN A 7 -11.78 -6.48 34.09
CA ASN A 7 -11.11 -5.23 34.44
C ASN A 7 -9.67 -5.44 34.99
N LEU A 8 -9.39 -6.64 35.52
CA LEU A 8 -8.05 -7.03 36.00
C LEU A 8 -7.08 -7.24 34.82
N PHE A 9 -7.53 -7.89 33.75
CA PHE A 9 -6.71 -8.11 32.54
C PHE A 9 -6.40 -6.80 31.79
N ALA A 10 -7.34 -5.86 31.77
CA ALA A 10 -7.11 -4.54 31.19
C ALA A 10 -6.07 -3.72 31.99
N SER A 11 -6.10 -3.83 33.32
CA SER A 11 -5.17 -3.11 34.21
C SER A 11 -3.76 -3.71 34.21
N MET A 12 -3.60 -5.03 34.10
CA MET A 12 -2.29 -5.69 34.01
C MET A 12 -1.56 -5.45 32.68
N ARG A 13 -2.28 -5.07 31.63
CA ARG A 13 -1.74 -4.76 30.28
C ARG A 13 -0.82 -3.54 30.26
N LEU A 14 -0.91 -2.67 31.27
CA LEU A 14 -0.13 -1.43 31.36
C LEU A 14 1.26 -1.64 32.00
N THR A 15 1.51 -2.79 32.64
CA THR A 15 2.61 -2.95 33.61
C THR A 15 3.78 -3.86 33.22
N LEU A 16 3.73 -4.64 32.12
CA LEU A 16 4.92 -5.37 31.65
C LEU A 16 5.35 -4.96 30.22
N PRO A 17 6.65 -4.71 29.98
CA PRO A 17 7.18 -4.43 28.65
C PRO A 17 6.85 -5.51 27.62
N GLU A 18 6.91 -6.80 27.99
CA GLU A 18 6.65 -7.90 27.05
C GLU A 18 5.20 -7.91 26.53
N HIS A 19 4.26 -7.38 27.33
CA HIS A 19 2.86 -7.28 26.92
C HIS A 19 2.60 -6.11 25.97
N ARG A 20 3.40 -5.02 26.01
CA ARG A 20 3.25 -3.91 25.05
C ARG A 20 3.62 -4.35 23.65
N GLU A 21 4.75 -5.03 23.49
CA GLU A 21 5.19 -5.55 22.19
C GLU A 21 4.19 -6.56 21.61
N MET A 22 3.62 -7.42 22.46
CA MET A 22 2.59 -8.37 22.06
C MET A 22 1.30 -7.69 21.62
N VAL A 23 0.87 -6.64 22.33
CA VAL A 23 -0.31 -5.84 21.98
C VAL A 23 -0.08 -5.08 20.67
N GLU A 24 1.06 -4.41 20.52
CA GLU A 24 1.42 -3.71 19.29
C GLU A 24 1.53 -4.66 18.08
N ARG A 25 2.00 -5.89 18.28
CA ARG A 25 2.02 -6.92 17.23
C ARG A 25 0.60 -7.36 16.87
N LEU A 26 -0.25 -7.62 17.87
CA LEU A 26 -1.65 -8.00 17.65
C LEU A 26 -2.45 -6.88 16.98
N GLU A 27 -2.21 -5.62 17.35
CA GLU A 27 -2.84 -4.46 16.72
C GLU A 27 -2.36 -4.29 15.27
N ARG A 28 -1.08 -4.51 14.98
CA ARG A 28 -0.54 -4.53 13.61
C ARG A 28 -1.13 -5.67 12.77
N GLU A 29 -1.25 -6.87 13.33
CA GLU A 29 -1.83 -8.01 12.63
C GLU A 29 -3.34 -7.84 12.40
N ALA A 30 -4.07 -7.28 13.37
CA ALA A 30 -5.50 -7.01 13.26
C ALA A 30 -5.83 -5.85 12.31
N SER A 31 -4.93 -4.86 12.17
CA SER A 31 -5.07 -3.73 11.24
C SER A 31 -4.61 -4.03 9.82
N ARG A 32 -4.11 -5.26 9.56
CA ARG A 32 -3.63 -5.65 8.24
C ARG A 32 -4.79 -5.73 7.24
N ARG A 33 -4.75 -4.86 6.23
CA ARG A 33 -5.70 -4.89 5.12
C ARG A 33 -5.47 -6.13 4.24
N ARG A 34 -6.53 -6.63 3.62
CA ARG A 34 -6.40 -7.64 2.56
C ARG A 34 -5.97 -6.97 1.27
N ALA A 35 -5.03 -7.60 0.57
CA ALA A 35 -4.64 -7.15 -0.76
C ALA A 35 -5.86 -7.20 -1.70
N PRO A 36 -6.00 -6.22 -2.61
CA PRO A 36 -7.04 -6.27 -3.62
C PRO A 36 -6.82 -7.50 -4.52
N GLU A 37 -7.90 -8.19 -4.85
CA GLU A 37 -7.89 -9.22 -5.87
C GLU A 37 -7.94 -8.54 -7.25
N TRP A 38 -6.97 -8.87 -8.10
CA TRP A 38 -6.91 -8.34 -9.45
C TRP A 38 -7.67 -9.27 -10.40
N THR A 39 -8.81 -8.82 -10.90
CA THR A 39 -9.52 -9.49 -12.00
C THR A 39 -8.89 -9.11 -13.34
N GLU A 40 -9.15 -9.91 -14.38
CA GLU A 40 -8.69 -9.63 -15.75
C GLU A 40 -9.21 -8.29 -16.29
N ASP A 41 -10.47 -7.96 -15.96
CA ASP A 41 -11.05 -6.65 -16.32
C ASP A 41 -10.29 -5.49 -15.68
N ARG A 42 -9.87 -5.64 -14.40
CA ARG A 42 -9.10 -4.61 -13.69
C ARG A 42 -7.70 -4.46 -14.27
N TRP A 43 -7.09 -5.55 -14.71
CA TRP A 43 -5.82 -5.49 -15.43
C TRP A 43 -5.96 -4.73 -16.74
N SER A 44 -6.98 -5.07 -17.52
CA SER A 44 -7.25 -4.42 -18.81
C SER A 44 -7.52 -2.93 -18.65
N GLU A 45 -8.27 -2.54 -17.61
CA GLU A 45 -8.53 -1.14 -17.26
C GLU A 45 -7.22 -0.39 -16.96
N ILE A 46 -6.32 -0.97 -16.18
CA ILE A 46 -5.03 -0.35 -15.85
C ILE A 46 -4.15 -0.20 -17.09
N GLU A 47 -4.05 -1.24 -17.90
CA GLU A 47 -3.26 -1.21 -19.13
C GLU A 47 -3.75 -0.11 -20.08
N TYR A 48 -5.07 0.00 -20.25
CA TYR A 48 -5.68 1.05 -21.06
C TYR A 48 -5.35 2.45 -20.54
N VAL A 49 -5.60 2.70 -19.25
CA VAL A 49 -5.35 4.01 -18.63
C VAL A 49 -3.88 4.39 -18.69
N LEU A 50 -2.96 3.45 -18.45
CA LEU A 50 -1.53 3.70 -18.53
C LEU A 50 -1.08 3.98 -19.97
N ALA A 51 -1.60 3.24 -20.95
CA ALA A 51 -1.28 3.45 -22.36
C ALA A 51 -1.76 4.82 -22.84
N GLU A 52 -2.98 5.22 -22.46
CA GLU A 52 -3.55 6.53 -22.78
C GLU A 52 -2.72 7.66 -22.14
N ALA A 53 -2.35 7.52 -20.87
CA ALA A 53 -1.54 8.52 -20.18
C ALA A 53 -0.13 8.64 -20.79
N LEU A 54 0.49 7.53 -21.19
CA LEU A 54 1.77 7.53 -21.92
C LEU A 54 1.67 8.26 -23.27
N GLY A 55 0.58 8.04 -24.01
CA GLY A 55 0.38 8.67 -25.32
C GLY A 55 0.07 10.17 -25.24
N THR A 56 -0.63 10.59 -24.19
CA THR A 56 -1.08 11.98 -24.01
C THR A 56 -0.14 12.83 -23.16
N GLY A 57 0.78 12.21 -22.41
CA GLY A 57 1.59 12.91 -21.40
C GLY A 57 0.77 13.36 -20.19
N SER A 58 -0.36 12.70 -19.93
CA SER A 58 -1.25 13.04 -18.82
C SER A 58 -0.65 12.63 -17.48
N GLN A 59 -0.87 13.45 -16.44
CA GLN A 59 -0.48 13.11 -15.08
C GLN A 59 -1.36 11.98 -14.54
N VAL A 60 -0.74 10.97 -13.92
CA VAL A 60 -1.42 9.85 -13.27
C VAL A 60 -1.12 9.81 -11.79
N ARG A 61 -2.03 9.20 -11.03
CA ARG A 61 -1.86 8.84 -9.63
C ARG A 61 -1.97 7.32 -9.51
N ILE A 62 -0.88 6.68 -9.09
CA ILE A 62 -0.80 5.23 -8.88
C ILE A 62 -0.77 4.95 -7.38
N SER A 63 -1.73 4.19 -6.89
CA SER A 63 -1.79 3.73 -5.50
C SER A 63 -1.32 2.27 -5.44
N LEU A 64 -0.17 2.05 -4.81
CA LEU A 64 0.36 0.71 -4.57
C LEU A 64 -0.18 0.21 -3.23
N PHE A 65 -0.82 -0.95 -3.25
CA PHE A 65 -1.35 -1.55 -2.04
C PHE A 65 -0.23 -1.87 -1.05
N GLY A 66 -0.35 -1.33 0.17
CA GLY A 66 0.44 -1.77 1.32
C GLY A 66 -0.45 -2.35 2.42
N PRO A 67 0.06 -3.30 3.23
CA PRO A 67 -0.73 -3.99 4.25
C PRO A 67 -1.30 -3.05 5.34
N HIS A 68 -0.72 -1.87 5.53
CA HIS A 68 -1.14 -0.89 6.54
C HIS A 68 -1.58 0.43 5.91
N GLU A 69 -0.84 0.92 4.91
CA GLU A 69 -1.16 2.14 4.15
C GLU A 69 -0.80 1.95 2.68
N ASP A 70 -1.47 2.68 1.79
CA ASP A 70 -1.14 2.66 0.37
C ASP A 70 -0.01 3.63 0.08
N GLU A 71 0.94 3.20 -0.74
CA GLU A 71 1.98 4.08 -1.24
C GLU A 71 1.47 4.77 -2.50
N VAL A 72 1.32 6.10 -2.47
CA VAL A 72 0.76 6.88 -3.57
C VAL A 72 1.86 7.59 -4.33
N TRP A 73 1.92 7.36 -5.64
CA TRP A 73 2.84 8.03 -6.56
C TRP A 73 2.07 8.87 -7.56
N GLU A 74 2.55 10.08 -7.82
CA GLU A 74 1.95 11.00 -8.78
C GLU A 74 3.02 11.48 -9.76
N GLY A 75 2.68 11.55 -11.05
CA GLY A 75 3.59 12.02 -12.07
C GLY A 75 3.15 11.70 -13.48
N VAL A 76 3.94 12.13 -14.46
CA VAL A 76 3.70 11.81 -15.87
C VAL A 76 4.42 10.50 -16.19
N PRO A 77 3.74 9.49 -16.76
CA PRO A 77 4.39 8.25 -17.15
C PRO A 77 5.27 8.49 -18.37
N ILE A 78 6.49 7.96 -18.32
CA ILE A 78 7.47 8.05 -19.39
C ILE A 78 8.12 6.68 -19.64
N LEU A 79 8.42 6.38 -20.90
CA LEU A 79 9.16 5.19 -21.30
C LEU A 79 10.65 5.52 -21.45
N ARG A 80 11.50 4.84 -20.68
CA ARG A 80 12.96 4.92 -20.82
C ARG A 80 13.53 3.50 -20.80
N ASN A 81 14.30 3.12 -21.82
CA ASN A 81 14.95 1.80 -21.93
C ASN A 81 13.97 0.61 -21.74
N GLY A 82 12.77 0.69 -22.35
CA GLY A 82 11.74 -0.35 -22.25
C GLY A 82 11.09 -0.47 -20.86
N ARG A 83 11.25 0.53 -19.99
CA ARG A 83 10.68 0.55 -18.64
C ARG A 83 9.85 1.82 -18.44
N VAL A 84 8.77 1.70 -17.67
CA VAL A 84 7.91 2.83 -17.31
C VAL A 84 8.43 3.47 -16.02
N TYR A 85 8.59 4.79 -16.05
CA TYR A 85 8.88 5.62 -14.89
C TYR A 85 7.77 6.65 -14.73
N LEU A 86 7.52 7.10 -13.50
CA LEU A 86 6.75 8.30 -13.23
C LEU A 86 7.70 9.46 -12.99
N GLU A 87 7.66 10.48 -13.83
CA GLU A 87 8.36 11.73 -13.60
C GLU A 87 7.47 12.61 -12.71
N ALA A 88 7.88 12.77 -11.44
CA ALA A 88 7.20 13.66 -10.52
C ALA A 88 7.56 15.12 -10.83
N GLY A 89 6.67 16.05 -10.46
CA GLY A 89 6.87 17.49 -10.70
C GLY A 89 8.09 18.10 -9.99
N ASP A 90 8.72 17.37 -9.07
CA ASP A 90 9.95 17.74 -8.37
C ASP A 90 11.24 17.26 -9.08
N GLY A 91 11.12 16.59 -10.24
CA GLY A 91 12.24 16.02 -10.99
C GLY A 91 12.73 14.67 -10.47
N ALA A 92 12.14 14.11 -9.42
CA ALA A 92 12.46 12.79 -8.92
C ALA A 92 11.66 11.71 -9.67
N GLY A 93 12.30 11.05 -10.64
CA GLY A 93 11.68 9.93 -11.35
C GLY A 93 11.54 8.68 -10.45
N ARG A 94 10.31 8.23 -10.20
CA ARG A 94 10.06 6.95 -9.49
C ARG A 94 9.88 5.83 -10.51
N ARG A 95 10.72 4.80 -10.40
CA ARG A 95 10.58 3.61 -11.25
C ARG A 95 9.40 2.79 -10.78
N LEU A 96 8.43 2.55 -11.67
CA LEU A 96 7.42 1.52 -11.44
C LEU A 96 8.12 0.17 -11.40
N LYS A 97 8.22 -0.39 -10.19
CA LYS A 97 8.67 -1.77 -10.02
C LYS A 97 7.61 -2.62 -10.71
N THR A 98 8.02 -3.22 -11.81
CA THR A 98 7.25 -4.25 -12.49
C THR A 98 6.99 -5.37 -11.48
N ALA A 99 5.77 -5.42 -10.93
CA ALA A 99 5.16 -6.66 -10.46
C ALA A 99 4.72 -7.55 -11.64
N PHE A 100 5.08 -7.17 -12.88
CA PHE A 100 4.96 -7.95 -14.11
C PHE A 100 5.97 -9.10 -14.18
N GLY A 101 6.09 -9.89 -13.12
CA GLY A 101 6.97 -11.05 -13.06
C GLY A 101 6.19 -12.28 -12.60
N LEU A 102 5.84 -13.14 -13.57
CA LEU A 102 5.33 -14.52 -13.45
C LEU A 102 3.93 -14.61 -12.80
N LEU A 103 2.87 -15.02 -13.50
CA LEU A 103 2.68 -16.17 -14.39
C LEU A 103 1.53 -15.89 -15.36
#